data_AF-A0A915DLV8-F1
#
_entry.id   AF-A0A915DLV8-F1
#
_cell.length_a   1.000
_cell.length_b   1.000
_cell.length_c   1.000
_cell.angle_alpha   90.00
_cell.angle_beta   90.00
_cell.angle_gamma   90.00
#
_symmetry.space_group_name_H-M   'P 1'
#
loop_
_entity.id
_entity.type
_entity.pdbx_description
1 polymer ?
#
loop_
_entity_poly.entity_id
_entity_poly.type
_entity_poly.pdbx_seq_one_letter_code
_entity_poly.pdbx_strand_id
1 'polypeptide(L)'
;MEHLTPGPPRARTQAPTVYCYICGRQYGSKSISIHQPQCLEKWKIANQKLPKSQRRPEPVEPEIIRIATNNAAYEAAMAQLLKCENCGRTFAPERLRIHQKSCTKENPAAAVGDLKVRRDVPLATTNAAMKRSKSSDRVLAVTNKSTENRNLSLWRN
;
A
#
# COMPACT_ATOMS: atom_id res chain seq x y z
N MET A 1 -23.93 16.10 38.84
CA MET A 1 -22.96 15.02 38.55
C MET A 1 -22.98 14.82 37.05
N GLU A 2 -21.84 14.89 36.36
CA GLU A 2 -21.83 14.96 34.90
C GLU A 2 -22.02 13.59 34.25
N HIS A 3 -22.93 13.52 33.29
CA HIS A 3 -23.27 12.30 32.57
C HIS A 3 -22.31 12.10 31.38
N LEU A 4 -21.12 11.56 31.66
CA LEU A 4 -20.19 11.14 30.61
C LEU A 4 -20.76 9.93 29.86
N THR A 5 -21.52 10.20 28.79
CA THR A 5 -21.98 9.17 27.86
C THR A 5 -20.80 8.71 26.98
N PRO A 6 -20.56 7.39 26.84
CA PRO A 6 -19.46 6.89 26.03
C PRO A 6 -19.72 7.19 24.55
N GLY A 7 -18.73 7.78 23.88
CA GLY A 7 -18.79 8.09 22.46
C GLY A 7 -18.95 6.84 21.57
N PRO A 8 -19.41 7.01 20.32
CA PRO A 8 -19.68 5.89 19.41
C PRO A 8 -18.42 5.06 19.13
N PRO A 9 -18.58 3.73 18.87
CA PRO A 9 -17.45 2.85 18.60
C PRO A 9 -16.69 3.30 17.35
N ARG A 10 -15.36 3.32 17.43
CA ARG A 10 -14.48 3.67 16.30
C ARG A 10 -14.74 2.72 15.12
N ALA A 11 -14.86 3.30 13.93
CA ALA A 11 -15.07 2.56 12.69
C ALA A 11 -13.97 1.50 12.47
N ARG A 12 -14.37 0.28 12.07
CA ARG A 12 -13.46 -0.87 11.95
C ARG A 12 -12.64 -0.87 10.66
N THR A 13 -13.06 -0.12 9.65
CA THR A 13 -12.34 0.08 8.38
C THR A 13 -11.44 1.31 8.48
N GLN A 14 -10.17 1.18 8.09
CA GLN A 14 -9.27 2.32 8.00
C GLN A 14 -9.76 3.30 6.92
N ALA A 15 -9.65 4.61 7.18
CA ALA A 15 -9.99 5.63 6.20
C ALA A 15 -9.03 5.56 4.99
N PRO A 16 -9.51 5.86 3.77
CA PRO A 16 -8.67 5.79 2.58
C PRO A 16 -7.45 6.72 2.70
N THR A 17 -6.27 6.15 2.45
CA THR A 17 -5.01 6.87 2.35
C THR A 17 -4.70 7.24 0.91
N VAL A 18 -3.88 8.27 0.70
CA VAL A 18 -3.38 8.75 -0.58
C VAL A 18 -1.86 8.89 -0.49
N TYR A 19 -1.14 8.55 -1.56
CA TYR A 19 0.32 8.71 -1.63
C TYR A 19 0.71 10.13 -2.03
N CYS A 20 1.70 10.72 -1.36
CA CYS A 20 2.34 11.95 -1.82
C CYS A 20 3.23 11.68 -3.03
N TYR A 21 2.91 12.30 -4.17
CA TYR A 21 3.65 12.13 -5.42
C TYR A 21 5.12 12.60 -5.36
N ILE A 22 5.52 13.37 -4.35
CA ILE A 22 6.88 13.92 -4.18
C ILE A 22 7.77 13.02 -3.28
N CYS A 23 7.17 12.25 -2.36
CA CYS A 23 7.94 11.50 -1.35
C CYS A 23 7.46 10.07 -1.07
N GLY A 24 6.39 9.61 -1.72
CA GLY A 24 5.85 8.25 -1.61
C GLY A 24 5.31 7.85 -0.24
N ARG A 25 5.12 8.79 0.67
CA ARG A 25 4.50 8.53 1.98
C ARG A 25 2.98 8.58 1.87
N GLN A 26 2.31 7.75 2.66
CA GLN A 26 0.86 7.72 2.78
C GLN A 26 0.37 8.79 3.75
N TYR A 27 -0.71 9.47 3.38
CA TYR A 27 -1.44 10.44 4.19
C TYR A 27 -2.93 10.16 4.10
N GLY A 28 -3.73 10.71 5.03
CA GLY A 28 -5.19 10.69 4.88
C GLY A 28 -5.63 11.69 3.81
N SER A 29 -6.76 11.45 3.14
CA SER A 29 -7.26 12.32 2.07
C SER A 29 -7.44 13.79 2.46
N LYS A 30 -7.58 14.10 3.76
CA LYS A 30 -7.64 15.50 4.27
C LYS A 30 -6.28 16.10 4.63
N SER A 31 -5.26 15.29 4.93
CA SER A 31 -3.93 15.77 5.34
C SER A 31 -2.94 15.85 4.19
N ILE A 32 -3.22 15.19 3.07
CA ILE A 32 -2.38 15.24 1.87
C ILE A 32 -2.24 16.66 1.28
N SER A 33 -3.33 17.43 1.25
CA SER A 33 -3.35 18.82 0.73
C SER A 33 -2.51 19.80 1.55
N ILE A 34 -2.37 19.55 2.86
CA ILE A 34 -1.48 20.32 3.75
C ILE A 34 -0.02 19.84 3.59
N HIS A 35 0.17 18.53 3.34
CA HIS A 35 1.48 17.93 3.20
C HIS A 35 2.18 18.27 1.87
N GLN A 36 1.49 18.16 0.73
CA GLN A 36 2.06 18.37 -0.61
C GLN A 36 2.83 19.70 -0.76
N PRO A 37 2.27 20.89 -0.44
CA PRO A 37 3.01 22.15 -0.59
C PRO A 37 4.25 22.21 0.33
N GLN A 38 4.13 21.72 1.58
CA GLN A 38 5.27 21.65 2.50
C GLN A 38 6.34 20.65 2.05
N CYS A 39 5.95 19.59 1.34
CA CYS A 39 6.86 18.59 0.78
C CYS A 39 7.58 19.14 -0.46
N LEU A 40 6.86 19.87 -1.31
CA LEU A 40 7.41 20.54 -2.48
C LEU A 40 8.47 21.59 -2.08
N GLU A 41 8.19 22.40 -1.06
CA GLU A 41 9.16 23.40 -0.57
C GLU A 41 10.44 22.74 -0.03
N LYS A 42 10.30 21.68 0.77
CA LYS A 42 11.45 20.90 1.26
C LYS A 42 12.24 20.27 0.11
N TRP A 43 11.56 19.79 -0.93
CA TRP A 43 12.18 19.27 -2.13
C TRP A 43 12.95 20.38 -2.88
N LYS A 44 12.37 21.58 -3.04
CA LYS A 44 13.03 22.73 -3.69
C LYS A 44 14.32 23.13 -2.97
N ILE A 45 14.26 23.26 -1.63
CA ILE A 45 15.43 23.57 -0.81
C ILE A 45 16.52 22.50 -0.93
N ALA A 46 16.15 21.21 -0.92
CA ALA A 46 17.12 20.12 -1.11
C ALA A 46 17.74 20.16 -2.51
N ASN A 47 16.93 20.35 -3.55
CA ASN A 47 17.36 20.39 -4.94
C ASN A 47 18.25 21.61 -5.25
N GLN A 48 17.97 22.79 -4.68
CA GLN A 48 18.80 23.99 -4.84
C GLN A 48 20.20 23.82 -4.23
N LYS A 49 20.34 23.01 -3.16
CA LYS A 49 21.62 22.68 -2.53
C LYS A 49 22.48 21.72 -3.36
N LEU A 50 21.93 21.10 -4.41
CA LEU A 50 22.70 20.30 -5.35
C LEU A 50 23.46 21.19 -6.36
N PRO A 51 24.66 20.78 -6.81
CA PRO A 51 25.34 21.39 -7.95
C PRO A 51 24.41 21.51 -9.16
N LYS A 52 24.55 22.56 -9.98
CA LYS A 52 23.66 22.83 -11.12
C LYS A 52 23.43 21.60 -12.04
N SER A 53 24.46 20.77 -12.24
CA SER A 53 24.43 19.53 -13.03
C SER A 53 23.68 18.35 -12.39
N GLN A 54 23.43 18.41 -11.08
CA GLN A 54 22.72 17.37 -10.31
C GLN A 54 21.30 17.79 -9.92
N ARG A 55 20.89 19.03 -10.24
CA ARG A 55 19.53 19.50 -9.97
C ARG A 55 18.53 18.76 -10.85
N ARG A 56 17.50 18.21 -10.23
CA ARG A 56 16.38 17.55 -10.91
C ARG A 56 15.34 18.61 -11.34
N PRO A 57 14.56 18.38 -12.40
CA PRO A 57 13.39 19.22 -12.70
C PRO A 57 12.36 19.14 -11.57
N GLU A 58 11.55 20.18 -11.42
CA GLU A 58 10.48 20.21 -10.40
C GLU A 58 9.50 19.05 -10.63
N PRO A 59 9.05 18.33 -9.57
CA PRO A 59 8.04 17.28 -9.72
C PRO A 59 6.73 17.91 -10.20
N VAL A 60 6.44 17.76 -11.48
CA VAL A 60 5.16 18.19 -12.07
C VAL A 60 4.05 17.42 -11.39
N GLU A 61 3.06 18.11 -10.83
CA GLU A 61 1.84 17.48 -10.36
C GLU A 61 1.11 16.89 -11.58
N PRO A 62 0.99 15.55 -11.71
CA PRO A 62 0.29 14.97 -12.84
C PRO A 62 -1.17 15.41 -12.77
N GLU A 63 -1.72 15.95 -13.87
CA GLU A 63 -3.13 16.34 -13.93
C GLU A 63 -4.07 15.16 -13.61
N ILE A 64 -3.60 13.95 -13.88
CA ILE A 64 -4.20 12.67 -13.47
C ILE A 64 -4.52 12.66 -11.96
N ILE A 65 -3.68 13.23 -11.08
CA ILE A 65 -3.89 13.27 -9.61
C ILE A 65 -5.19 14.00 -9.23
N ARG A 66 -5.66 14.96 -10.04
CA ARG A 66 -6.94 15.64 -9.82
C ARG A 66 -8.15 14.69 -9.96
N ILE A 67 -7.95 13.49 -10.52
CA ILE A 67 -8.94 12.43 -10.76
C ILE A 67 -8.39 11.04 -10.35
N ALA A 68 -7.22 10.96 -9.69
CA ALA A 68 -6.47 9.69 -9.61
C ALA A 68 -6.99 8.70 -8.57
N THR A 69 -7.01 7.44 -8.99
CA THR A 69 -6.97 6.30 -8.09
C THR A 69 -5.60 6.19 -7.42
N ASN A 70 -5.54 5.58 -6.24
CA ASN A 70 -4.31 5.45 -5.43
C ASN A 70 -3.11 4.83 -6.17
N ASN A 71 -3.36 4.05 -7.21
CA ASN A 71 -2.34 3.36 -8.00
C ASN A 71 -1.46 4.34 -8.80
N ALA A 72 -2.05 5.33 -9.49
CA ALA A 72 -1.28 6.29 -10.29
C ALA A 72 -0.38 7.18 -9.41
N ALA A 73 -0.86 7.58 -8.23
CA ALA A 73 -0.07 8.31 -7.25
C ALA A 73 1.07 7.46 -6.66
N TYR A 74 0.86 6.15 -6.51
CA TYR A 74 1.89 5.20 -6.08
C TYR A 74 2.98 5.01 -7.16
N GLU A 75 2.60 4.80 -8.41
CA GLU A 75 3.52 4.64 -9.55
C GLU A 75 4.42 5.88 -9.74
N ALA A 76 3.83 7.08 -9.73
CA ALA A 76 4.57 8.34 -9.82
C ALA A 76 5.58 8.51 -8.67
N ALA A 77 5.23 8.04 -7.46
CA ALA A 77 6.14 8.06 -6.32
C ALA A 77 7.27 7.02 -6.42
N MET A 78 7.00 5.82 -6.95
CA MET A 78 8.03 4.80 -7.17
C MET A 78 9.06 5.26 -8.20
N ALA A 79 8.63 5.94 -9.27
CA ALA A 79 9.50 6.46 -10.33
C ALA A 79 10.55 7.49 -9.85
N GLN A 80 10.37 8.08 -8.66
CA GLN A 80 11.30 9.08 -8.10
C GLN A 80 12.39 8.47 -7.19
N LEU A 81 12.23 7.19 -6.80
CA LEU A 81 13.19 6.47 -5.96
C LEU A 81 14.47 6.15 -6.74
N LEU A 82 15.59 6.13 -6.01
CA LEU A 82 16.91 5.80 -6.55
C LEU A 82 17.43 4.51 -5.90
N LYS A 83 17.97 3.61 -6.70
CA LYS A 83 18.68 2.42 -6.21
C LYS A 83 20.03 2.80 -5.58
N CYS A 84 20.49 2.00 -4.63
CA CYS A 84 21.87 2.02 -4.16
C CYS A 84 22.73 1.12 -5.04
N GLU A 85 23.83 1.63 -5.59
CA GLU A 85 24.74 0.84 -6.44
C GLU A 85 25.46 -0.31 -5.70
N ASN A 86 25.56 -0.25 -4.38
CA ASN A 86 26.25 -1.27 -3.58
C ASN A 86 25.33 -2.44 -3.16
N CYS A 87 24.03 -2.19 -2.94
CA CYS A 87 23.08 -3.21 -2.41
C CYS A 87 21.75 -3.34 -3.17
N GLY A 88 21.54 -2.57 -4.24
CA GLY A 88 20.31 -2.57 -5.05
C GLY A 88 19.07 -1.96 -4.39
N ARG A 89 19.06 -1.69 -3.08
CA ARG A 89 17.89 -1.16 -2.35
C ARG A 89 17.48 0.23 -2.86
N THR A 90 16.18 0.44 -3.04
CA THR A 90 15.60 1.72 -3.50
C THR A 90 15.25 2.66 -2.34
N PHE A 91 15.63 3.93 -2.45
CA PHE A 91 15.38 4.97 -1.44
C PHE A 91 15.01 6.31 -2.09
N ALA A 92 14.35 7.19 -1.33
CA ALA A 92 14.29 8.61 -1.67
C ALA A 92 15.70 9.24 -1.57
N PRO A 93 16.07 10.24 -2.41
CA PRO A 93 17.43 10.78 -2.51
C PRO A 93 18.08 11.15 -1.16
N GLU A 94 17.34 11.86 -0.30
CA GLU A 94 17.82 12.27 1.04
C GLU A 94 18.20 11.08 1.94
N ARG A 95 17.44 9.97 1.85
CA ARG A 95 17.76 8.75 2.62
C ARG A 95 18.84 7.92 1.96
N LEU A 96 18.93 7.91 0.62
CA LEU A 96 20.02 7.24 -0.10
C LEU A 96 21.38 7.79 0.35
N ARG A 97 21.52 9.12 0.44
CA ARG A 97 22.76 9.77 0.89
C ARG A 97 23.17 9.38 2.32
N ILE A 98 22.21 9.13 3.21
CA ILE A 98 22.49 8.66 4.58
C ILE A 98 22.88 7.18 4.57
N HIS A 99 22.16 6.36 3.79
CA HIS A 99 22.44 4.93 3.64
C HIS A 99 23.82 4.66 3.03
N GLN A 100 24.23 5.43 2.02
CA GLN A 100 25.55 5.32 1.38
C GLN A 100 26.73 5.65 2.30
N LYS A 101 26.51 6.22 3.49
CA LYS A 101 27.57 6.39 4.50
C LYS A 101 28.01 5.09 5.16
N SER A 102 27.12 4.09 5.21
CA SER A 102 27.38 2.79 5.86
C SER A 102 27.33 1.61 4.90
N CYS A 103 26.58 1.73 3.79
CA CYS A 103 26.53 0.73 2.73
C CYS A 103 27.62 1.02 1.70
N THR A 104 28.78 0.37 1.84
CA THR A 104 29.92 0.46 0.93
C THR A 104 29.98 -0.76 0.01
N LYS A 105 30.91 -0.78 -0.96
CA LYS A 105 31.14 -1.94 -1.83
C LYS A 105 31.65 -3.15 -1.02
N GLU A 106 32.50 -2.89 -0.02
CA GLU A 106 33.12 -3.90 0.83
C GLU A 106 32.23 -4.34 2.01
N ASN A 107 31.20 -3.55 2.36
CA ASN A 107 30.16 -3.92 3.31
C ASN A 107 28.77 -3.47 2.79
N PRO A 108 28.24 -4.17 1.77
CA PRO A 108 26.92 -3.87 1.24
C PRO A 108 25.85 -4.39 2.19
N ALA A 109 24.81 -3.59 2.44
CA ALA A 109 23.62 -4.07 3.14
C ALA A 109 22.98 -5.23 2.34
N ALA A 110 22.40 -6.23 3.01
CA ALA A 110 21.75 -7.36 2.33
C ALA A 110 20.72 -6.87 1.29
N ALA A 111 20.80 -7.38 0.05
CA ALA A 111 19.92 -6.94 -1.02
C ALA A 111 18.45 -7.31 -0.76
N VAL A 112 17.50 -6.56 -1.32
CA VAL A 112 16.08 -6.96 -1.27
C VAL A 112 15.90 -8.15 -2.19
N GLY A 113 15.54 -9.29 -1.61
CA GLY A 113 15.51 -10.60 -2.27
C GLY A 113 16.54 -11.58 -1.73
N ASP A 114 17.65 -11.08 -1.15
CA ASP A 114 18.70 -11.91 -0.56
C ASP A 114 18.36 -12.31 0.89
N LEU A 115 17.12 -12.78 1.07
CA LEU A 115 16.75 -13.61 2.20
C LEU A 115 17.52 -14.92 2.06
N LYS A 116 18.73 -14.94 2.63
CA LYS A 116 19.32 -16.16 3.17
C LYS A 116 18.36 -16.66 4.25
N VAL A 117 17.33 -17.39 3.80
CA VAL A 117 16.46 -18.18 4.64
C VAL A 117 17.38 -19.05 5.47
N ARG A 118 17.42 -18.80 6.78
CA ARG A 118 18.07 -19.68 7.73
C ARG A 118 17.27 -20.99 7.69
N ARG A 119 17.72 -21.95 6.88
CA ARG A 119 17.08 -23.27 6.66
C ARG A 119 17.31 -24.21 7.85
N ASP A 120 17.50 -23.63 9.04
CA ASP A 120 18.05 -24.21 10.25
C ASP A 120 17.24 -23.83 11.50
N VAL A 121 15.99 -23.38 11.33
CA VAL A 121 14.99 -23.39 12.41
C VAL A 121 14.08 -24.60 12.21
N PRO A 122 14.19 -25.67 13.02
CA PRO A 122 13.25 -26.77 12.99
C PRO A 122 11.85 -26.24 13.34
N LEU A 123 10.88 -26.45 12.46
CA LEU A 123 9.48 -26.22 12.77
C LEU A 123 9.07 -27.23 13.84
N ALA A 124 9.04 -26.80 15.11
CA ALA A 124 8.62 -27.64 16.22
C ALA A 124 7.13 -27.97 16.11
N THR A 125 6.83 -29.10 15.48
CA THR A 125 5.48 -29.66 15.36
C THR A 125 4.93 -30.02 16.73
N THR A 126 3.97 -29.23 17.23
CA THR A 126 3.08 -29.64 18.33
C THR A 126 1.67 -29.87 17.80
N ASN A 127 1.46 -31.07 17.25
CA ASN A 127 0.11 -31.56 16.93
C ASN A 127 -0.64 -31.91 18.22
N ALA A 128 -1.40 -30.96 18.78
CA ALA A 128 -2.39 -31.23 19.81
C ALA A 128 -3.78 -31.40 19.16
N ALA A 129 -4.17 -32.65 18.91
CA ALA A 129 -5.45 -32.96 18.29
C ALA A 129 -6.60 -32.93 19.30
N MET A 130 -7.65 -32.14 19.04
CA MET A 130 -8.95 -32.30 19.72
C MET A 130 -10.14 -32.21 18.75
N LYS A 131 -10.32 -33.33 18.03
CA LYS A 131 -11.59 -33.96 17.63
C LYS A 131 -12.79 -33.04 17.32
N ARG A 132 -13.09 -32.87 16.02
CA ARG A 132 -14.48 -32.62 15.57
C ARG A 132 -15.23 -33.95 15.53
N SER A 133 -16.30 -34.08 16.30
CA SER A 133 -17.23 -35.21 16.18
C SER A 133 -18.04 -35.11 14.88
N LYS A 134 -18.22 -36.25 14.21
CA LYS A 134 -19.20 -36.41 13.13
C LYS A 134 -20.55 -36.75 13.77
N SER A 135 -21.62 -36.12 13.31
CA SER A 135 -22.97 -36.68 13.40
C SER A 135 -23.54 -36.70 11.99
N SER A 136 -24.06 -37.86 11.59
CA SER A 136 -24.60 -38.14 10.26
C SER A 136 -26.09 -38.37 10.39
N ASP A 137 -26.89 -37.63 9.63
CA ASP A 137 -28.19 -38.01 9.05
C ASP A 137 -28.50 -36.90 8.00
N ARG A 138 -28.69 -37.15 6.69
CA ARG A 138 -29.63 -38.06 5.99
C ARG A 138 -31.07 -37.74 6.43
N VAL A 139 -32.04 -37.32 5.63
CA VAL A 139 -32.34 -37.32 4.17
C VAL A 139 -32.97 -35.95 3.82
N LEU A 140 -33.38 -35.51 2.62
CA LEU A 140 -33.60 -36.07 1.27
C LEU A 140 -33.10 -35.06 0.20
N ALA A 141 -33.18 -35.40 -1.09
CA ALA A 141 -33.10 -34.44 -2.20
C ALA A 141 -34.51 -34.08 -2.72
N VAL A 142 -34.72 -32.82 -3.15
CA VAL A 142 -35.81 -32.45 -4.06
C VAL A 142 -35.22 -31.64 -5.21
N THR A 143 -35.62 -32.01 -6.42
CA THR A 143 -35.02 -31.62 -7.70
C THR A 143 -35.36 -30.20 -8.14
N ASN A 144 -34.41 -29.53 -8.80
CA ASN A 144 -34.71 -28.44 -9.74
C ASN A 144 -35.72 -28.93 -10.79
N LYS A 145 -36.74 -28.11 -11.06
CA LYS A 145 -37.52 -28.18 -12.30
C LYS A 145 -37.48 -26.83 -12.99
N SER A 146 -36.69 -26.75 -14.06
CA SER A 146 -37.00 -25.84 -15.15
C SER A 146 -38.25 -26.35 -15.86
N THR A 147 -39.22 -25.47 -16.08
CA THR A 147 -40.20 -25.60 -17.16
C THR A 147 -40.36 -24.23 -17.80
N GLU A 148 -40.15 -24.18 -19.10
CA GLU A 148 -40.56 -23.05 -19.94
C GLU A 148 -42.07 -22.81 -19.79
N ASN A 149 -42.58 -21.59 -20.03
CA ASN A 149 -43.13 -21.24 -21.35
C ASN A 149 -43.67 -19.80 -21.47
N ARG A 150 -43.76 -19.34 -22.72
CA ARG A 150 -44.73 -18.36 -23.28
C ARG A 150 -44.82 -16.95 -22.69
N ASN A 151 -44.05 -16.06 -23.34
CA ASN A 151 -44.57 -14.99 -24.21
C ASN A 151 -46.11 -14.87 -24.31
N LEU A 152 -46.67 -13.69 -23.98
CA LEU A 152 -47.66 -13.00 -24.82
C LEU A 152 -47.84 -11.51 -24.43
N SER A 153 -47.94 -10.68 -25.45
CA SER A 153 -48.03 -9.22 -25.46
C SER A 153 -49.42 -8.63 -25.18
N LEU A 154 -49.51 -7.58 -24.34
CA LEU A 154 -50.53 -6.51 -24.31
C LEU A 154 -49.86 -5.29 -23.64
N TRP A 155 -49.51 -4.15 -24.27
CA TRP A 155 -50.33 -3.13 -24.96
C TRP A 155 -51.66 -2.79 -24.26
N ARG A 156 -51.66 -1.81 -23.35
CA ARG A 156 -52.50 -0.59 -23.42
C ARG A 156 -52.27 0.42 -22.28
N ASN A 157 -52.21 1.68 -22.70
CA ASN A 157 -52.53 2.97 -22.03
C ASN A 157 -52.21 3.12 -20.54
#